data_AF-A0A7V9M2I4-F1
#
_entry.id   AF-A0A7V9M2I4-F1
#
_cell.length_a   1.000
_cell.length_b   1.000
_cell.length_c   1.000
_cell.angle_alpha   90.00
_cell.angle_beta   90.00
_cell.angle_gamma   90.00
#
_symmetry.space_group_name_H-M   'P 1'
#
loop_
_entity.id
_entity.type
_entity.pdbx_description
1 polymer ?
#
loop_
_entity_poly.entity_id
_entity_poly.type
_entity_poly.pdbx_seq_one_letter_code
_entity_poly.pdbx_strand_id
1 'polypeptide(L)'
;MSNKSPLLFLFAVLYLPLILFAQHPAHHPPTIQKIISGIEPQPLLAQAIRLQEALSFLGSSLSHEDEKRLLALQDQPLTQQVIHDVQAILDPYCLAFITINPEARVKVERGPAKAKLIQGGWTSFLVKVNNEAGVTAQLEVQSVNAAPVLHISTFDPHVLQKNILTAPQVANRFLEMQMYRNRPMLANLSGLKLEYAVLQIYSKDAGQREAEIGFNIGQGTQDIGFRNVIHVLFDIQPSIKVVLHVKDDNGAPAMASFTITDGIERMLGDSIKDISRVDYRLITAQLQYVPFFALPENLVTAKELKGIYPLPSRQVAAYDEYPDFFFQPQVYRSDGEHVQLPAGKYIVSFTRGPEYIPQKMQLTVPFGVRSYEATFQLKRWVNMAELGWYSGDHHVHAAGCSHYESPEEGVKPIDMWRQALGEDLNIAAVLAWGPSWYHQKTFFTGHDDPLSTPKNIMRYDVEVSGFPSSHAGHIVLLRLKEDDYPGTTKIEEWPSWTIPVLTWAKSQDAVTGYAHSGWGLEPTSTTHDLPNYIMPKMDGIGANEYI
;
A
#
# COMPACT_ATOMS: atom_id res chain seq x y z
N MET A 1 -74.47 56.00 42.09
CA MET A 1 -73.55 54.85 41.96
C MET A 1 -72.82 55.04 40.62
N SER A 2 -71.79 55.87 40.59
CA SER A 2 -70.35 55.55 40.72
C SER A 2 -69.75 54.84 39.48
N ASN A 3 -68.95 55.61 38.72
CA ASN A 3 -67.69 55.33 37.99
C ASN A 3 -67.55 54.04 37.15
N LYS A 4 -67.33 54.13 35.82
CA LYS A 4 -66.10 54.46 35.03
C LYS A 4 -65.08 53.29 34.89
N SER A 5 -64.95 52.81 33.64
CA SER A 5 -63.85 52.14 32.89
C SER A 5 -62.76 51.32 33.62
N PRO A 6 -62.19 50.30 32.93
CA PRO A 6 -60.81 50.50 32.46
C PRO A 6 -60.48 50.00 31.04
N LEU A 7 -59.41 50.60 30.50
CA LEU A 7 -58.67 50.32 29.27
C LEU A 7 -58.07 48.90 29.25
N LEU A 8 -58.10 48.25 28.08
CA LEU A 8 -57.17 47.17 27.71
C LEU A 8 -55.88 47.79 27.14
N PHE A 9 -54.73 47.51 27.77
CA PHE A 9 -53.40 47.75 27.20
C PHE A 9 -52.83 46.44 26.65
N LEU A 10 -52.52 46.42 25.36
CA LEU A 10 -51.78 45.37 24.66
C LEU A 10 -50.30 45.47 25.05
N PHE A 11 -49.74 44.46 25.73
CA PHE A 11 -48.29 44.32 25.91
C PHE A 11 -47.72 43.52 24.74
N ALA A 12 -47.01 44.20 23.84
CA ALA A 12 -46.14 43.56 22.85
C ALA A 12 -44.80 43.22 23.52
N VAL A 13 -44.52 41.93 23.69
CA VAL A 13 -43.21 41.43 24.14
C VAL A 13 -42.29 41.35 22.92
N LEU A 14 -41.38 42.32 22.82
CA LEU A 14 -40.25 42.32 21.89
C LEU A 14 -39.22 41.26 22.34
N TYR A 15 -39.12 40.16 21.60
CA TYR A 15 -37.98 39.26 21.66
C TYR A 15 -36.75 39.95 21.02
N LEU A 16 -35.82 40.44 21.84
CA LEU A 16 -34.46 40.75 21.41
C LEU A 16 -33.69 39.42 21.24
N PRO A 17 -33.02 39.18 20.09
CA PRO A 17 -32.02 38.11 20.04
C PRO A 17 -30.76 38.61 20.74
N LEU A 18 -30.39 37.97 21.86
CA LEU A 18 -29.03 38.06 22.39
C LEU A 18 -28.10 37.40 21.37
N ILE A 19 -27.37 38.23 20.62
CA ILE A 19 -26.24 37.80 19.81
C ILE A 19 -25.11 37.44 20.79
N LEU A 20 -25.03 36.17 21.14
CA LEU A 20 -23.83 35.58 21.73
C LEU A 20 -22.75 35.56 20.64
N PHE A 21 -21.83 36.52 20.71
CA PHE A 21 -20.56 36.44 20.00
C PHE A 21 -19.78 35.24 20.55
N ALA A 22 -19.96 34.07 19.93
CA ALA A 22 -18.97 33.02 20.01
C ALA A 22 -17.69 33.57 19.37
N GLN A 23 -16.66 33.80 20.18
CA GLN A 23 -15.32 34.04 19.69
C GLN A 23 -14.89 32.80 18.91
N HIS A 24 -15.02 32.86 17.58
CA HIS A 24 -14.26 31.95 16.72
C HIS A 24 -12.79 32.07 17.12
N PRO A 25 -12.06 30.97 17.36
CA PRO A 25 -10.62 31.03 17.39
C PRO A 25 -10.20 31.57 16.03
N ALA A 26 -9.68 32.80 16.04
CA ALA A 26 -9.13 33.44 14.88
C ALA A 26 -8.15 32.46 14.22
N HIS A 27 -8.37 32.18 12.93
CA HIS A 27 -7.31 31.71 12.06
C HIS A 27 -6.11 32.63 12.28
N HIS A 28 -5.09 32.11 12.97
CA HIS A 28 -3.81 32.79 12.99
C HIS A 28 -3.37 32.88 11.53
N PRO A 29 -3.07 34.08 11.00
CA PRO A 29 -2.38 34.18 9.72
C PRO A 29 -1.09 33.35 9.82
N PRO A 30 -0.62 32.72 8.73
CA PRO A 30 0.62 31.95 8.77
C PRO A 30 1.70 32.86 9.34
N THR A 31 2.21 32.49 10.52
CA THR A 31 3.30 33.19 11.17
C THR A 31 4.44 33.23 10.15
N ILE A 32 4.79 34.41 9.65
CA ILE A 32 5.98 34.58 8.83
C ILE A 32 7.14 34.21 9.74
N GLN A 33 7.59 32.97 9.63
CA GLN A 33 8.62 32.45 10.51
C GLN A 33 9.91 33.21 10.19
N LYS A 34 10.62 33.59 11.26
CA LYS A 34 11.79 34.45 11.20
C LYS A 34 12.84 33.85 10.25
N ILE A 35 13.33 34.65 9.30
CA ILE A 35 14.48 34.30 8.45
C ILE A 35 15.63 33.85 9.36
N ILE A 36 16.15 32.66 9.11
CA ILE A 36 17.28 32.13 9.86
C ILE A 36 18.54 32.81 9.33
N SER A 37 19.29 33.42 10.24
CA SER A 37 20.53 34.16 9.94
C SER A 37 21.71 33.57 10.70
N GLY A 38 22.91 34.08 10.38
CA GLY A 38 24.16 33.64 11.00
C GLY A 38 24.54 32.22 10.60
N ILE A 39 24.33 31.88 9.33
CA ILE A 39 24.75 30.63 8.70
C ILE A 39 25.65 30.94 7.51
N GLU A 40 26.41 29.93 7.07
CA GLU A 40 27.24 30.05 5.89
C GLU A 40 26.39 29.98 4.61
N PRO A 41 26.51 30.95 3.68
CA PRO A 41 25.68 31.00 2.47
C PRO A 41 25.98 29.85 1.50
N GLN A 42 27.24 29.42 1.40
CA GLN A 42 27.66 28.44 0.40
C GLN A 42 27.05 27.04 0.63
N PRO A 43 27.10 26.44 1.85
CA PRO A 43 26.50 25.13 2.07
C PRO A 43 24.98 25.12 1.87
N LEU A 44 24.29 26.19 2.28
CA LEU A 44 22.85 26.34 2.07
C LEU A 44 22.49 26.38 0.58
N LEU A 45 23.19 27.21 -0.20
CA LEU A 45 22.94 27.32 -1.63
C LEU A 45 23.20 25.99 -2.34
N ALA A 46 24.32 25.33 -2.05
CA ALA A 46 24.63 24.02 -2.62
C ALA A 46 23.57 22.96 -2.28
N GLN A 47 22.98 23.03 -1.09
CA GLN A 47 21.90 22.16 -0.66
C GLN A 47 20.59 22.45 -1.39
N ALA A 48 20.26 23.73 -1.59
CA ALA A 48 19.09 24.15 -2.35
C ALA A 48 19.14 23.74 -3.84
N ILE A 49 20.33 23.73 -4.45
CA ILE A 49 20.51 23.25 -5.82
C ILE A 49 20.26 21.73 -5.91
N ARG A 50 20.85 20.93 -5.02
CA ARG A 50 20.56 19.48 -4.96
C ARG A 50 19.08 19.18 -4.69
N LEU A 51 18.43 20.01 -3.88
CA LEU A 51 17.00 19.91 -3.61
C LEU A 51 16.17 20.12 -4.88
N GLN A 52 16.51 21.13 -5.70
CA GLN A 52 15.85 21.38 -6.97
C GLN A 52 16.04 20.20 -7.95
N GLU A 53 17.25 19.65 -8.05
CA GLU A 53 17.52 18.45 -8.85
C GLU A 53 16.66 17.25 -8.39
N ALA A 54 16.57 17.03 -7.08
CA ALA A 54 15.75 15.98 -6.49
C ALA A 54 14.26 16.17 -6.80
N LEU A 55 13.72 17.39 -6.67
CA LEU A 55 12.33 17.67 -7.04
C LEU A 55 12.07 17.33 -8.51
N SER A 56 12.93 17.79 -9.41
CA SER A 56 12.80 17.53 -10.86
C SER A 56 12.76 16.03 -11.16
N PHE A 57 13.59 15.23 -10.48
CA PHE A 57 13.58 13.76 -10.64
C PHE A 57 12.27 13.13 -10.17
N LEU A 58 11.66 13.67 -9.11
CA LEU A 58 10.40 13.18 -8.54
C LEU A 58 9.15 13.56 -9.35
N GLY A 59 9.32 14.25 -10.48
CA GLY A 59 8.22 14.78 -11.28
C GLY A 59 7.48 15.93 -10.61
N SER A 60 8.08 16.54 -9.58
CA SER A 60 7.63 17.78 -8.96
C SER A 60 8.60 18.90 -9.34
N SER A 61 8.20 20.17 -9.28
CA SER A 61 9.17 21.24 -9.53
C SER A 61 8.79 22.50 -8.78
N LEU A 62 9.81 23.31 -8.51
CA LEU A 62 9.58 24.73 -8.26
C LEU A 62 8.90 25.35 -9.49
N SER A 63 8.28 26.50 -9.32
CA SER A 63 7.85 27.29 -10.47
C SER A 63 9.06 27.57 -11.37
N HIS A 64 8.84 27.66 -12.68
CA HIS A 64 9.93 27.94 -13.62
C HIS A 64 10.64 29.27 -13.34
N GLU A 65 9.92 30.23 -12.75
CA GLU A 65 10.48 31.50 -12.30
C GLU A 65 11.39 31.31 -11.08
N ASP A 66 10.94 30.57 -10.06
CA ASP A 66 11.71 30.33 -8.84
C ASP A 66 12.93 29.45 -9.08
N GLU A 67 12.83 28.47 -9.98
CA GLU A 67 13.96 27.68 -10.44
C GLU A 67 15.04 28.58 -11.05
N LYS A 68 14.67 29.47 -11.97
CA LYS A 68 15.60 30.44 -12.56
C LYS A 68 16.22 31.36 -11.51
N ARG A 69 15.40 31.87 -10.58
CA ARG A 69 15.86 32.73 -9.48
C ARG A 69 16.88 32.00 -8.60
N LEU A 70 16.63 30.73 -8.29
CA LEU A 70 17.52 29.91 -7.44
C LEU A 70 18.85 29.64 -8.15
N LEU A 71 18.82 29.23 -9.42
CA LEU A 71 20.03 28.98 -10.22
C LEU A 71 20.87 30.25 -10.38
N ALA A 72 20.24 31.41 -10.57
CA ALA A 72 20.95 32.69 -10.69
C ALA A 72 21.74 33.08 -9.43
N LEU A 73 21.39 32.56 -8.25
CA LEU A 73 22.15 32.81 -7.02
C LEU A 73 23.55 32.18 -7.03
N GLN A 74 23.80 31.18 -7.88
CA GLN A 74 25.12 30.54 -8.00
C GLN A 74 26.19 31.49 -8.56
N ASP A 75 25.77 32.48 -9.35
CA ASP A 75 26.65 33.48 -9.97
C ASP A 75 26.76 34.77 -9.14
N GLN A 76 26.11 34.81 -7.96
CA GLN A 76 26.13 35.97 -7.07
C GLN A 76 27.23 35.85 -5.99
N PRO A 77 27.73 36.97 -5.45
CA PRO A 77 28.59 36.95 -4.28
C PRO A 77 27.89 36.27 -3.09
N LEU A 78 28.59 35.32 -2.46
CA LEU A 78 28.12 34.53 -1.32
C LEU A 78 28.00 35.40 -0.06
N THR A 79 26.87 36.10 0.07
CA THR A 79 26.58 37.07 1.13
C THR A 79 25.40 36.63 1.99
N GLN A 80 25.12 37.35 3.08
CA GLN A 80 23.91 37.14 3.87
C GLN A 80 22.63 37.34 3.06
N GLN A 81 22.67 38.10 1.96
CA GLN A 81 21.53 38.26 1.06
C GLN A 81 21.15 36.95 0.37
N VAL A 82 22.13 36.13 -0.02
CA VAL A 82 21.88 34.80 -0.61
C VAL A 82 21.07 33.91 0.34
N ILE A 83 21.35 33.99 1.64
CA ILE A 83 20.63 33.22 2.67
C ILE A 83 19.16 33.63 2.74
N HIS A 84 18.90 34.93 2.67
CA HIS A 84 17.55 35.47 2.64
C HIS A 84 16.83 35.04 1.35
N ASP A 85 17.50 35.15 0.20
CA ASP A 85 16.88 34.87 -1.10
C ASP A 85 16.56 33.39 -1.29
N VAL A 86 17.42 32.47 -0.84
CA VAL A 86 17.12 31.03 -0.81
C VAL A 86 15.86 30.76 0.01
N GLN A 87 15.75 31.32 1.22
CA GLN A 87 14.57 31.14 2.07
C GLN A 87 13.32 31.75 1.43
N ALA A 88 13.42 32.95 0.85
CA ALA A 88 12.31 33.60 0.17
C ALA A 88 11.79 32.80 -1.03
N ILE A 89 12.66 32.04 -1.71
CA ILE A 89 12.30 31.17 -2.83
C ILE A 89 11.67 29.85 -2.32
N LEU A 90 12.25 29.21 -1.30
CA LEU A 90 11.87 27.85 -0.88
C LEU A 90 10.76 27.81 0.19
N ASP A 91 10.69 28.78 1.08
CA ASP A 91 9.69 28.82 2.16
C ASP A 91 8.23 28.71 1.65
N PRO A 92 7.83 29.35 0.53
CA PRO A 92 6.48 29.18 -0.04
C PRO A 92 6.09 27.74 -0.38
N TYR A 93 7.06 26.86 -0.60
CA TYR A 93 6.85 25.44 -0.92
C TYR A 93 6.87 24.54 0.32
N CYS A 94 7.10 25.10 1.51
CA CYS A 94 7.18 24.34 2.74
C CYS A 94 5.79 24.04 3.33
N LEU A 95 5.50 22.75 3.52
CA LEU A 95 4.30 22.32 4.25
C LEU A 95 4.48 22.53 5.76
N ALA A 96 5.69 22.32 6.26
CA ALA A 96 6.03 22.44 7.67
C ALA A 96 7.36 23.15 7.87
N PHE A 97 7.45 23.86 8.98
CA PHE A 97 8.69 24.40 9.51
C PHE A 97 9.03 23.69 10.82
N ILE A 98 10.24 23.17 10.90
CA ILE A 98 10.71 22.28 11.96
C ILE A 98 11.82 23.01 12.70
N THR A 99 11.72 23.09 14.02
CA THR A 99 12.81 23.57 14.88
C THR A 99 13.28 22.42 15.75
N ILE A 100 14.58 22.15 15.69
CA ILE A 100 15.29 21.21 16.57
C ILE A 100 16.08 22.08 17.53
N ASN A 101 15.61 22.18 18.78
CA ASN A 101 16.26 23.00 19.78
C ASN A 101 17.61 22.39 20.23
N PRO A 102 18.44 23.08 21.03
CA PRO A 102 19.73 22.57 21.51
C PRO A 102 19.66 21.25 22.28
N GLU A 103 18.52 20.92 22.90
CA GLU A 103 18.26 19.64 23.58
C GLU A 103 17.73 18.53 22.64
N ALA A 104 17.81 18.72 21.32
CA ALA A 104 17.33 17.80 20.29
C ALA A 104 15.82 17.49 20.38
N ARG A 105 15.02 18.46 20.85
CA ARG A 105 13.55 18.40 20.84
C ARG A 105 13.00 19.02 19.58
N VAL A 106 12.05 18.32 18.96
CA VAL A 106 11.42 18.70 17.69
C VAL A 106 10.13 19.47 17.96
N LYS A 107 10.04 20.69 17.43
CA LYS A 107 8.84 21.52 17.34
C LYS A 107 8.47 21.72 15.88
N VAL A 108 7.18 21.66 15.56
CA VAL A 108 6.68 21.79 14.19
C VAL A 108 5.63 22.91 14.12
N GLU A 109 5.74 23.73 13.08
CA GLU A 109 4.80 24.81 12.77
C GLU A 109 4.33 24.66 11.31
N ARG A 110 3.10 25.12 11.04
CA ARG A 110 2.53 25.06 9.69
C ARG A 110 3.26 26.03 8.76
N GLY A 111 3.82 25.50 7.67
CA GLY A 111 4.40 26.31 6.59
C GLY A 111 3.33 26.91 5.66
N PRO A 112 3.72 27.80 4.72
CA PRO A 112 2.77 28.50 3.85
C PRO A 112 2.29 27.70 2.63
N ALA A 113 2.88 26.53 2.34
CA ALA A 113 2.51 25.77 1.13
C ALA A 113 1.02 25.41 1.13
N LYS A 114 0.38 25.54 -0.04
CA LYS A 114 -1.01 25.13 -0.22
C LYS A 114 -1.14 23.62 -0.04
N ALA A 115 -2.01 23.19 0.88
CA ALA A 115 -2.24 21.78 1.17
C ALA A 115 -3.10 21.11 0.07
N LYS A 116 -2.55 20.98 -1.13
CA LYS A 116 -3.21 20.33 -2.27
C LYS A 116 -2.54 19.00 -2.56
N LEU A 117 -3.35 17.96 -2.72
CA LEU A 117 -2.90 16.63 -3.13
C LEU A 117 -3.69 16.21 -4.38
N ILE A 118 -3.28 15.09 -4.98
CA ILE A 118 -3.99 14.43 -6.06
C ILE A 118 -4.31 13.00 -5.62
N GLN A 119 -5.56 12.57 -5.79
CA GLN A 119 -5.98 11.20 -5.53
C GLN A 119 -5.14 10.23 -6.36
N GLY A 120 -4.70 9.12 -5.78
CA GLY A 120 -3.93 8.11 -6.49
C GLY A 120 -2.56 8.58 -6.95
N GLY A 121 -2.03 9.72 -6.47
CA GLY A 121 -0.73 10.24 -6.89
C GLY A 121 0.10 10.83 -5.76
N TRP A 122 1.42 10.88 -6.00
CA TRP A 122 2.39 11.45 -5.08
C TRP A 122 2.54 12.96 -5.31
N THR A 123 2.52 13.73 -4.23
CA THR A 123 2.81 15.17 -4.21
C THR A 123 4.02 15.44 -3.33
N SER A 124 4.96 16.26 -3.81
CA SER A 124 6.14 16.65 -3.04
C SER A 124 5.95 18.03 -2.42
N PHE A 125 6.28 18.15 -1.15
CA PHE A 125 6.39 19.40 -0.40
C PHE A 125 7.81 19.56 0.12
N LEU A 126 8.17 20.79 0.49
CA LEU A 126 9.36 21.03 1.27
C LEU A 126 9.05 21.02 2.77
N VAL A 127 10.06 20.76 3.58
CA VAL A 127 10.08 21.09 4.99
C VAL A 127 11.36 21.89 5.29
N LYS A 128 11.22 22.97 6.05
CA LYS A 128 12.35 23.79 6.50
C LYS A 128 12.81 23.31 7.86
N VAL A 129 14.09 23.05 8.05
CA VAL A 129 14.64 22.56 9.32
C VAL A 129 15.61 23.59 9.91
N ASN A 130 15.20 24.25 11.00
CA ASN A 130 16.07 25.02 11.88
C ASN A 130 16.72 24.07 12.90
N ASN A 131 17.96 23.68 12.65
CA ASN A 131 18.69 22.68 13.44
C ASN A 131 19.68 23.36 14.40
N GLU A 132 19.19 23.83 15.55
CA GLU A 132 20.01 24.54 16.53
C GLU A 132 20.98 23.60 17.28
N ALA A 133 20.63 22.31 17.38
CA ALA A 133 21.48 21.29 17.99
C ALA A 133 22.59 20.77 17.07
N GLY A 134 22.56 21.07 15.77
CA GLY A 134 23.53 20.52 14.80
C GLY A 134 23.45 18.99 14.67
N VAL A 135 22.26 18.40 14.86
CA VAL A 135 22.08 16.95 14.80
C VAL A 135 22.29 16.42 13.37
N THR A 136 22.81 15.19 13.29
CA THR A 136 22.99 14.43 12.04
C THR A 136 22.14 13.16 12.02
N ALA A 137 21.07 13.14 12.81
CA ALA A 137 20.09 12.06 12.82
C ALA A 137 19.20 12.10 11.57
N GLN A 138 18.49 11.01 11.30
CA GLN A 138 17.48 10.96 10.25
C GLN A 138 16.23 11.72 10.69
N LEU A 139 15.71 12.59 9.82
CA LEU A 139 14.40 13.20 10.01
C LEU A 139 13.34 12.23 9.50
N GLU A 140 12.40 11.88 10.37
CA GLU A 140 11.28 10.97 10.08
C GLU A 140 9.96 11.72 10.12
N VAL A 141 9.04 11.33 9.24
CA VAL A 141 7.65 11.83 9.22
C VAL A 141 6.71 10.73 9.74
N GLN A 142 5.68 11.12 10.47
CA GLN A 142 4.68 10.20 11.01
C GLN A 142 3.27 10.79 10.89
N SER A 143 2.28 9.94 10.70
CA SER A 143 0.86 10.29 10.76
C SER A 143 0.03 9.07 11.10
N VAL A 144 -0.98 9.25 11.94
CA VAL A 144 -2.03 8.24 12.13
C VAL A 144 -2.81 7.98 10.84
N ASN A 145 -2.89 8.97 9.95
CA ASN A 145 -3.55 8.86 8.64
C ASN A 145 -2.68 8.17 7.58
N ALA A 146 -1.39 7.95 7.87
CA ALA A 146 -0.49 7.13 7.05
C ALA A 146 -0.25 5.74 7.64
N ALA A 147 -0.93 5.40 8.73
CA ALA A 147 -0.77 4.10 9.38
C ALA A 147 -1.17 2.94 8.45
N PRO A 148 -0.66 1.72 8.71
CA PRO A 148 -1.04 0.48 8.02
C PRO A 148 -2.54 0.32 7.72
N VAL A 149 -2.98 0.09 6.49
CA VAL A 149 -4.43 -0.15 6.19
C VAL A 149 -4.88 -1.59 6.41
N LEU A 150 -3.94 -2.48 6.70
CA LEU A 150 -4.12 -3.90 6.94
C LEU A 150 -3.10 -4.40 7.96
N HIS A 151 -3.39 -5.54 8.59
CA HIS A 151 -2.42 -6.33 9.35
C HIS A 151 -2.15 -7.64 8.61
N ILE A 152 -0.88 -7.94 8.36
CA ILE A 152 -0.49 -9.25 7.82
C ILE A 152 -0.91 -10.36 8.77
N SER A 153 -1.17 -11.52 8.18
CA SER A 153 -1.50 -12.70 8.94
C SER A 153 -0.42 -13.03 9.98
N THR A 154 -0.85 -13.32 11.21
CA THR A 154 -0.02 -13.92 12.25
C THR A 154 0.10 -15.43 12.11
N PHE A 155 -0.49 -15.99 11.05
CA PHE A 155 -0.69 -17.43 10.83
C PHE A 155 -1.62 -18.09 11.86
N ASP A 156 -2.32 -17.31 12.68
CA ASP A 156 -3.29 -17.83 13.64
C ASP A 156 -4.61 -18.22 12.95
N PRO A 157 -5.35 -19.21 13.47
CA PRO A 157 -6.69 -19.56 12.98
C PRO A 157 -7.73 -18.45 13.06
N HIS A 158 -7.48 -17.43 13.87
CA HIS A 158 -8.29 -16.24 14.01
C HIS A 158 -7.41 -14.99 14.02
N VAL A 159 -7.92 -13.88 13.49
CA VAL A 159 -7.34 -12.56 13.70
C VAL A 159 -7.16 -12.27 15.19
N LEU A 160 -5.99 -11.78 15.57
CA LEU A 160 -5.76 -11.36 16.94
C LEU A 160 -6.59 -10.09 17.24
N GLN A 161 -7.31 -10.06 18.35
CA GLN A 161 -8.18 -8.93 18.73
C GLN A 161 -7.47 -7.56 18.67
N LYS A 162 -6.17 -7.52 19.00
CA LYS A 162 -5.34 -6.30 18.96
C LYS A 162 -5.03 -5.79 17.54
N ASN A 163 -5.16 -6.65 16.53
CA ASN A 163 -4.86 -6.37 15.12
C ASN A 163 -6.11 -5.99 14.32
N ILE A 164 -7.30 -6.04 14.94
CA ILE A 164 -8.55 -5.71 14.25
C ILE A 164 -8.60 -4.23 13.86
N LEU A 165 -8.78 -3.98 12.57
CA LEU A 165 -9.04 -2.67 12.00
C LEU A 165 -10.51 -2.52 11.63
N THR A 166 -11.14 -1.52 12.23
CA THR A 166 -12.52 -1.14 11.88
C THR A 166 -12.56 -0.38 10.56
N ALA A 167 -13.68 -0.43 9.85
CA ALA A 167 -13.87 0.33 8.61
C ALA A 167 -13.56 1.85 8.75
N PRO A 168 -13.98 2.55 9.84
CA PRO A 168 -13.59 3.95 10.03
C PRO A 168 -12.08 4.16 10.24
N GLN A 169 -11.38 3.22 10.89
CA GLN A 169 -9.93 3.30 11.02
C GLN A 169 -9.25 3.16 9.67
N VAL A 170 -9.68 2.21 8.84
CA VAL A 170 -9.13 2.02 7.49
C VAL A 170 -9.43 3.24 6.60
N ALA A 171 -10.65 3.77 6.64
CA ALA A 171 -11.02 4.99 5.91
C ALA A 171 -10.20 6.23 6.34
N ASN A 172 -9.77 6.31 7.60
CA ASN A 172 -8.92 7.40 8.08
C ASN A 172 -7.43 7.21 7.73
N ARG A 173 -7.02 6.07 7.18
CA ARG A 173 -5.63 5.72 6.81
C ARG A 173 -5.36 5.90 5.32
N PHE A 174 -5.75 7.06 4.80
CA PHE A 174 -5.79 7.37 3.37
C PHE A 174 -4.46 7.92 2.79
N LEU A 175 -3.44 8.18 3.63
CA LEU A 175 -2.15 8.73 3.19
C LEU A 175 -1.07 7.67 3.11
N GLU A 176 -0.07 7.88 2.26
CA GLU A 176 1.28 7.33 2.40
C GLU A 176 2.26 8.49 2.46
N MET A 177 3.29 8.42 3.31
CA MET A 177 4.21 9.54 3.50
C MET A 177 5.64 9.09 3.73
N GLN A 178 6.59 9.89 3.25
CA GLN A 178 8.00 9.64 3.47
C GLN A 178 8.84 10.90 3.28
N MET A 179 9.99 10.95 3.97
CA MET A 179 11.06 11.92 3.67
C MET A 179 11.91 11.35 2.54
N TYR A 180 12.09 12.08 1.45
CA TYR A 180 12.95 11.63 0.35
C TYR A 180 14.42 11.67 0.76
N ARG A 181 15.07 10.51 0.71
CA ARG A 181 16.44 10.28 1.21
C ARG A 181 17.38 9.66 0.19
N ASN A 182 16.94 9.56 -1.06
CA ASN A 182 17.77 9.08 -2.15
C ASN A 182 18.64 10.20 -2.71
N ARG A 183 19.70 9.81 -3.44
CA ARG A 183 20.53 10.76 -4.19
C ARG A 183 19.64 11.62 -5.11
N PRO A 184 19.89 12.93 -5.22
CA PRO A 184 21.06 13.66 -4.72
C PRO A 184 20.98 14.14 -3.25
N MET A 185 19.91 13.84 -2.53
CA MET A 185 19.75 14.20 -1.13
C MET A 185 20.56 13.25 -0.20
N LEU A 186 20.78 13.70 1.03
CA LEU A 186 21.39 12.90 2.08
C LEU A 186 20.30 12.18 2.89
N ALA A 187 20.59 10.98 3.39
CA ALA A 187 19.65 10.24 4.23
C ALA A 187 19.51 10.86 5.64
N ASN A 188 20.56 11.51 6.12
CA ASN A 188 20.63 12.12 7.43
C ASN A 188 20.67 13.65 7.29
N LEU A 189 20.24 14.35 8.34
CA LEU A 189 20.47 15.78 8.46
C LEU A 189 21.99 16.05 8.39
N SER A 190 22.34 17.17 7.78
CA SER A 190 23.74 17.55 7.55
C SER A 190 24.44 18.12 8.78
N GLY A 191 23.68 18.49 9.82
CA GLY A 191 24.16 19.25 10.97
C GLY A 191 24.25 20.76 10.71
N LEU A 192 23.92 21.22 9.50
CA LEU A 192 23.78 22.65 9.20
C LEU A 192 22.61 23.22 9.99
N LYS A 193 22.77 24.46 10.48
CA LYS A 193 21.73 25.16 11.23
C LYS A 193 20.44 25.40 10.42
N LEU A 194 20.52 25.49 9.10
CA LEU A 194 19.36 25.51 8.21
C LEU A 194 19.58 24.53 7.06
N GLU A 195 18.58 23.67 6.84
CA GLU A 195 18.49 22.82 5.66
C GLU A 195 17.01 22.56 5.29
N TYR A 196 16.76 22.21 4.03
CA TYR A 196 15.44 21.84 3.50
C TYR A 196 15.38 20.36 3.12
N ALA A 197 14.29 19.67 3.42
CA ALA A 197 14.08 18.30 2.99
C ALA A 197 12.80 18.17 2.16
N VAL A 198 12.71 17.11 1.35
CA VAL A 198 11.51 16.83 0.54
C VAL A 198 10.64 15.84 1.30
N LEU A 199 9.40 16.24 1.56
CA LEU A 199 8.33 15.39 2.07
C LEU A 199 7.47 14.94 0.88
N GLN A 200 7.31 13.64 0.70
CA GLN A 200 6.38 13.09 -0.28
C GLN A 200 5.13 12.59 0.42
N ILE A 201 3.96 12.93 -0.13
CA ILE A 201 2.65 12.52 0.36
C ILE A 201 1.84 11.96 -0.81
N TYR A 202 1.39 10.72 -0.69
CA TYR A 202 0.39 10.13 -1.57
C TYR A 202 -0.95 10.07 -0.84
N SER A 203 -2.04 10.17 -1.60
CA SER A 203 -3.40 10.01 -1.08
C SER A 203 -4.19 9.01 -1.89
N LYS A 204 -4.84 8.05 -1.24
CA LYS A 204 -5.75 7.09 -1.88
C LYS A 204 -7.06 7.74 -2.31
N ASP A 205 -7.59 8.62 -1.46
CA ASP A 205 -8.93 9.18 -1.58
C ASP A 205 -8.92 10.62 -2.08
N ALA A 206 -10.05 11.08 -2.63
CA ALA A 206 -10.26 12.48 -3.01
C ALA A 206 -11.08 13.25 -1.96
N GLY A 207 -11.11 14.57 -2.11
CA GLY A 207 -11.94 15.48 -1.33
C GLY A 207 -11.19 16.18 -0.19
N GLN A 208 -11.96 16.85 0.66
CA GLN A 208 -11.44 17.53 1.84
C GLN A 208 -11.18 16.51 2.96
N ARG A 209 -9.94 16.45 3.44
CA ARG A 209 -9.50 15.55 4.51
C ARG A 209 -8.50 16.23 5.42
N GLU A 210 -8.71 16.17 6.72
CA GLU A 210 -7.70 16.60 7.69
C GLU A 210 -6.73 15.45 7.96
N ALA A 211 -5.45 15.76 8.07
CA ALA A 211 -4.43 14.82 8.54
C ALA A 211 -3.54 15.46 9.59
N GLU A 212 -3.14 14.65 10.57
CA GLU A 212 -2.09 14.99 11.53
C GLU A 212 -0.73 14.62 10.93
N ILE A 213 0.21 15.56 10.88
CA ILE A 213 1.56 15.34 10.35
C ILE A 213 2.56 15.67 11.46
N GLY A 214 3.30 14.66 11.89
CA GLY A 214 4.35 14.77 12.88
C GLY A 214 5.74 14.55 12.31
N PHE A 215 6.74 15.11 12.99
CA PHE A 215 8.15 14.87 12.70
C PHE A 215 8.92 14.47 13.96
N ASN A 216 9.95 13.64 13.78
CA ASN A 216 10.89 13.26 14.85
C ASN A 216 12.28 12.97 14.28
N ILE A 217 13.28 12.86 15.15
CA ILE A 217 14.66 12.49 14.78
C ILE A 217 15.15 11.26 15.58
N GLY A 218 14.21 10.41 16.02
CA GLY A 218 14.45 9.27 16.90
C GLY A 218 13.48 9.18 18.10
N GLN A 219 13.58 8.11 18.86
CA GLN A 219 12.75 7.88 20.06
C GLN A 219 13.00 8.95 21.13
N GLY A 220 11.93 9.48 21.73
CA GLY A 220 12.02 10.46 22.82
C GLY A 220 12.43 11.88 22.40
N THR A 221 12.45 12.20 21.11
CA THR A 221 12.83 13.53 20.59
C THR A 221 11.64 14.49 20.48
N GLN A 222 10.46 14.05 20.90
CA GLN A 222 9.23 14.84 20.89
C GLN A 222 9.34 15.96 21.92
N ASP A 223 8.99 17.18 21.53
CA ASP A 223 8.85 18.28 22.49
C ASP A 223 7.70 18.01 23.47
N ILE A 224 7.81 18.55 24.69
CA ILE A 224 6.83 18.35 25.75
C ILE A 224 5.50 18.97 25.32
N GLY A 225 4.43 18.18 25.37
CA GLY A 225 3.07 18.63 25.03
C GLY A 225 2.69 18.52 23.55
N PHE A 226 3.20 17.51 22.83
CA PHE A 226 2.79 17.16 21.46
C PHE A 226 3.01 18.29 20.44
N ARG A 227 4.04 19.12 20.62
CA ARG A 227 4.33 20.25 19.70
C ARG A 227 5.08 19.84 18.43
N ASN A 228 5.29 18.55 18.23
CA ASN A 228 5.95 18.00 17.06
C ASN A 228 4.97 17.60 15.95
N VAL A 229 3.69 17.96 16.07
CA VAL A 229 2.64 17.67 15.09
C VAL A 229 1.93 18.95 14.62
N ILE A 230 1.42 18.91 13.38
CA ILE A 230 0.52 19.91 12.81
C ILE A 230 -0.71 19.21 12.24
N HIS A 231 -1.88 19.84 12.33
CA HIS A 231 -3.09 19.39 11.64
C HIS A 231 -3.25 20.18 10.34
N VAL A 232 -3.44 19.47 9.23
CA VAL A 232 -3.53 20.07 7.90
C VAL A 232 -4.78 19.58 7.21
N LEU A 233 -5.70 20.50 6.90
CA LEU A 233 -6.81 20.24 5.99
C LEU A 233 -6.31 20.26 4.55
N PHE A 234 -6.31 19.09 3.91
CA PHE A 234 -5.93 18.92 2.51
C PHE A 234 -7.13 19.02 1.58
N ASP A 235 -6.92 19.73 0.47
CA ASP A 235 -7.79 19.75 -0.70
C ASP A 235 -7.27 18.72 -1.72
N ILE A 236 -7.78 17.49 -1.65
CA ILE A 236 -7.32 16.39 -2.49
C ILE A 236 -8.14 16.37 -3.78
N GLN A 237 -7.50 16.71 -4.90
CA GLN A 237 -8.16 16.73 -6.19
C GLN A 237 -8.46 15.30 -6.65
N PRO A 238 -9.63 15.05 -7.27
CA PRO A 238 -9.91 13.75 -7.87
C PRO A 238 -8.98 13.48 -9.04
N SER A 239 -8.61 12.22 -9.22
CA SER A 239 -7.88 11.74 -10.39
C SER A 239 -8.80 11.53 -11.58
N ILE A 240 -8.21 11.19 -12.73
CA ILE A 240 -8.96 10.84 -13.93
C ILE A 240 -9.39 9.38 -13.81
N LYS A 241 -10.68 9.13 -14.00
CA LYS A 241 -11.23 7.80 -14.17
C LYS A 241 -10.78 7.24 -15.53
N VAL A 242 -9.80 6.34 -15.54
CA VAL A 242 -9.34 5.69 -16.77
C VAL A 242 -10.06 4.37 -16.95
N VAL A 243 -11.02 4.35 -17.86
CA VAL A 243 -11.81 3.16 -18.22
C VAL A 243 -11.01 2.30 -19.19
N LEU A 244 -10.89 1.01 -18.88
CA LEU A 244 -10.14 0.03 -19.66
C LEU A 244 -11.11 -0.84 -20.43
N HIS A 245 -11.12 -0.70 -21.76
CA HIS A 245 -11.85 -1.60 -22.65
C HIS A 245 -10.94 -2.77 -23.02
N VAL A 246 -11.31 -3.97 -22.60
CA VAL A 246 -10.47 -5.17 -22.70
C VAL A 246 -11.11 -6.16 -23.64
N LYS A 247 -10.43 -6.42 -24.75
CA LYS A 247 -10.89 -7.35 -25.78
C LYS A 247 -9.99 -8.57 -25.82
N ASP A 248 -10.60 -9.74 -25.73
CA ASP A 248 -9.95 -11.02 -25.99
C ASP A 248 -9.49 -11.14 -27.44
N ASP A 249 -8.69 -12.14 -27.77
CA ASP A 249 -8.16 -12.41 -29.13
C ASP A 249 -9.26 -12.50 -30.21
N ASN A 250 -10.42 -13.03 -29.84
CA ASN A 250 -11.62 -13.14 -30.67
C ASN A 250 -12.51 -11.87 -30.66
N GLY A 251 -12.12 -10.83 -29.92
CA GLY A 251 -12.82 -9.55 -29.79
C GLY A 251 -13.89 -9.48 -28.70
N ALA A 252 -14.16 -10.58 -27.98
CA ALA A 252 -15.11 -10.59 -26.87
C ALA A 252 -14.58 -9.79 -25.66
N PRO A 253 -15.45 -9.24 -24.79
CA PRO A 253 -15.04 -8.67 -23.51
C PRO A 253 -14.27 -9.70 -22.66
N ALA A 254 -13.19 -9.26 -22.04
CA ALA A 254 -12.35 -10.12 -21.19
C ALA A 254 -11.91 -9.41 -19.91
N MET A 255 -11.33 -10.18 -18.99
CA MET A 255 -10.51 -9.66 -17.90
C MET A 255 -9.04 -9.77 -18.30
N ALA A 256 -8.22 -8.83 -17.86
CA ALA A 256 -6.78 -8.86 -18.07
C ALA A 256 -6.01 -8.41 -16.81
N SER A 257 -4.77 -8.86 -16.74
CA SER A 257 -3.75 -8.43 -15.79
C SER A 257 -3.06 -7.17 -16.33
N PHE A 258 -2.93 -6.13 -15.50
CA PHE A 258 -2.33 -4.84 -15.84
C PHE A 258 -1.27 -4.42 -14.83
N THR A 259 -0.06 -4.12 -15.29
CA THR A 259 0.94 -3.38 -14.52
C THR A 259 1.08 -1.99 -15.10
N ILE A 260 0.83 -0.96 -14.29
CA ILE A 260 0.83 0.45 -14.72
C ILE A 260 1.94 1.17 -13.99
N THR A 261 2.87 1.78 -14.72
CA THR A 261 4.02 2.48 -14.13
C THR A 261 4.23 3.87 -14.71
N ASP A 262 4.63 4.83 -13.87
CA ASP A 262 5.14 6.13 -14.35
C ASP A 262 6.68 6.18 -14.46
N GLY A 263 7.35 5.12 -13.98
CA GLY A 263 8.81 4.97 -14.04
C GLY A 263 9.58 5.85 -13.05
N ILE A 264 8.91 6.59 -12.16
CA ILE A 264 9.56 7.48 -11.20
C ILE A 264 9.87 6.71 -9.92
N GLU A 265 11.16 6.63 -9.58
CA GLU A 265 11.62 5.99 -8.36
C GLU A 265 11.32 6.86 -7.14
N ARG A 266 10.37 6.42 -6.32
CA ARG A 266 10.04 7.09 -5.06
C ARG A 266 10.46 6.26 -3.86
N MET A 267 10.78 4.97 -4.02
CA MET A 267 11.12 4.13 -2.87
C MET A 267 12.46 4.53 -2.27
N LEU A 268 12.51 4.61 -0.94
CA LEU A 268 13.74 4.95 -0.22
C LEU A 268 14.75 3.80 -0.35
N GLY A 269 15.97 4.11 -0.78
CA GLY A 269 17.02 3.13 -1.02
C GLY A 269 17.67 2.60 0.26
N ASP A 270 17.61 3.36 1.36
CA ASP A 270 18.06 2.91 2.68
C ASP A 270 17.07 1.93 3.33
N SER A 271 15.78 2.14 3.06
CA SER A 271 14.69 1.24 3.43
C SER A 271 14.85 -0.18 2.85
N ILE A 272 15.30 -0.33 1.60
CA ILE A 272 15.44 -1.67 0.98
C ILE A 272 16.45 -2.57 1.73
N LYS A 273 17.41 -2.00 2.46
CA LYS A 273 18.40 -2.76 3.23
C LYS A 273 17.90 -3.25 4.59
N ASP A 274 16.81 -2.67 5.09
CA ASP A 274 16.21 -3.00 6.38
C ASP A 274 14.69 -3.01 6.27
N ILE A 275 14.13 -4.19 5.97
CA ILE A 275 12.69 -4.38 5.79
C ILE A 275 11.87 -3.96 7.02
N SER A 276 12.46 -3.96 8.21
CA SER A 276 11.79 -3.53 9.44
C SER A 276 11.52 -2.02 9.48
N ARG A 277 12.24 -1.24 8.66
CA ARG A 277 12.10 0.22 8.55
C ARG A 277 11.28 0.65 7.33
N VAL A 278 10.88 -0.29 6.47
CA VAL A 278 9.99 -0.03 5.34
C VAL A 278 8.60 -0.44 5.74
N ASP A 279 7.61 0.32 5.31
CA ASP A 279 6.32 -0.32 5.08
C ASP A 279 6.52 -1.39 3.99
N TYR A 280 6.72 -2.65 4.39
CA TYR A 280 7.03 -3.76 3.48
C TYR A 280 6.03 -3.81 2.31
N ARG A 281 4.78 -3.38 2.51
CA ARG A 281 3.74 -3.34 1.48
C ARG A 281 4.06 -2.40 0.32
N LEU A 282 4.96 -1.44 0.51
CA LEU A 282 5.45 -0.59 -0.57
C LEU A 282 6.44 -1.32 -1.49
N ILE A 283 7.18 -2.30 -0.95
CA ILE A 283 8.22 -3.01 -1.68
C ILE A 283 7.77 -4.39 -2.14
N THR A 284 6.86 -5.07 -1.45
CA THR A 284 6.52 -6.47 -1.73
C THR A 284 6.12 -6.69 -3.18
N ALA A 285 5.27 -5.82 -3.74
CA ALA A 285 4.87 -5.87 -5.14
C ALA A 285 6.02 -5.67 -6.14
N GLN A 286 7.14 -5.06 -5.73
CA GLN A 286 8.28 -4.75 -6.60
C GLN A 286 9.41 -5.78 -6.53
N LEU A 287 9.35 -6.74 -5.61
CA LEU A 287 10.47 -7.66 -5.40
C LEU A 287 10.54 -8.73 -6.50
N GLN A 288 11.71 -8.86 -7.13
CA GLN A 288 12.02 -9.96 -8.05
C GLN A 288 12.36 -11.20 -7.23
N TYR A 289 11.36 -12.05 -7.00
CA TYR A 289 11.53 -13.33 -6.30
C TYR A 289 11.96 -13.18 -4.83
N VAL A 290 11.01 -13.34 -3.91
CA VAL A 290 11.29 -13.38 -2.47
C VAL A 290 11.03 -14.80 -2.00
N PRO A 291 12.06 -15.62 -1.73
CA PRO A 291 11.88 -16.70 -0.78
C PRO A 291 11.28 -16.06 0.48
N PHE A 292 10.18 -16.61 0.99
CA PHE A 292 9.38 -16.07 2.10
C PHE A 292 10.19 -15.68 3.37
N PHE A 293 11.47 -16.06 3.42
CA PHE A 293 12.46 -15.75 4.47
C PHE A 293 13.83 -15.24 3.96
N ALA A 294 13.90 -14.64 2.77
CA ALA A 294 15.16 -14.06 2.28
C ALA A 294 15.68 -12.99 3.25
N LEU A 295 16.97 -13.07 3.59
CA LEU A 295 17.64 -12.03 4.37
C LEU A 295 17.51 -10.68 3.62
N PRO A 296 17.29 -9.55 4.34
CA PRO A 296 17.05 -8.23 3.73
C PRO A 296 18.11 -7.82 2.69
N GLU A 297 19.35 -8.29 2.87
CA GLU A 297 20.49 -8.03 2.00
C GLU A 297 20.40 -8.63 0.59
N ASN A 298 19.45 -9.55 0.34
CA ASN A 298 19.23 -10.20 -0.96
C ASN A 298 17.95 -9.72 -1.68
N LEU A 299 17.27 -8.70 -1.17
CA LEU A 299 16.07 -8.16 -1.78
C LEU A 299 16.43 -7.36 -3.04
N VAL A 300 16.03 -7.87 -4.21
CA VAL A 300 16.19 -7.19 -5.50
C VAL A 300 14.85 -6.67 -5.96
N THR A 301 14.73 -5.36 -6.17
CA THR A 301 13.54 -4.77 -6.78
C THR A 301 13.64 -4.76 -8.30
N ALA A 302 12.51 -4.98 -8.95
CA ALA A 302 12.39 -4.98 -10.40
C ALA A 302 12.46 -3.55 -10.93
N LYS A 303 13.39 -3.28 -11.85
CA LYS A 303 13.56 -1.92 -12.40
C LYS A 303 12.33 -1.45 -13.18
N GLU A 304 11.59 -2.40 -13.76
CA GLU A 304 10.36 -2.20 -14.52
C GLU A 304 9.15 -1.89 -13.65
N LEU A 305 9.22 -2.10 -12.33
CA LEU A 305 8.13 -1.93 -11.36
C LEU A 305 8.26 -0.64 -10.53
N LYS A 306 8.85 0.41 -11.12
CA LYS A 306 9.00 1.72 -10.46
C LYS A 306 7.77 2.59 -10.62
N GLY A 307 7.25 3.10 -9.50
CA GLY A 307 6.07 3.95 -9.50
C GLY A 307 4.84 3.22 -10.02
N ILE A 308 4.47 2.12 -9.36
CA ILE A 308 3.30 1.29 -9.70
C ILE A 308 2.01 2.00 -9.27
N TYR A 309 0.98 1.87 -10.11
CA TYR A 309 -0.37 2.34 -9.85
C TYR A 309 -1.40 1.20 -9.96
N PRO A 310 -2.44 1.22 -9.11
CA PRO A 310 -2.56 1.99 -7.86
C PRO A 310 -1.47 1.62 -6.85
N LEU A 311 -1.18 2.50 -5.88
CA LEU A 311 -0.11 2.25 -4.90
C LEU A 311 -0.42 1.01 -4.04
N PRO A 312 0.42 -0.05 -4.07
CA PRO A 312 0.10 -1.31 -3.40
C PRO A 312 -0.12 -1.21 -1.89
N SER A 313 0.68 -0.40 -1.17
CA SER A 313 0.54 -0.24 0.29
C SER A 313 -0.81 0.34 0.74
N ARG A 314 -1.59 0.89 -0.19
CA ARG A 314 -2.90 1.46 0.08
C ARG A 314 -4.05 0.63 -0.49
N GLN A 315 -3.80 -0.55 -1.06
CA GLN A 315 -4.86 -1.45 -1.52
C GLN A 315 -5.49 -2.19 -0.33
N VAL A 316 -6.82 -2.31 -0.35
CA VAL A 316 -7.60 -3.02 0.67
C VAL A 316 -8.79 -3.70 -0.01
N ALA A 317 -8.67 -5.00 -0.29
CA ALA A 317 -9.69 -5.78 -0.99
C ALA A 317 -11.08 -5.71 -0.31
N ALA A 318 -11.13 -5.54 1.01
CA ALA A 318 -12.38 -5.36 1.75
C ALA A 318 -13.26 -4.17 1.33
N TYR A 319 -12.63 -3.09 0.86
CA TYR A 319 -13.31 -1.80 0.66
C TYR A 319 -13.11 -1.21 -0.73
N ASP A 320 -12.17 -1.74 -1.50
CA ASP A 320 -11.90 -1.26 -2.86
C ASP A 320 -12.96 -1.73 -3.84
N GLU A 321 -13.35 -0.84 -4.77
CA GLU A 321 -14.35 -1.15 -5.80
C GLU A 321 -13.92 -2.34 -6.67
N TYR A 322 -12.63 -2.42 -6.98
CA TYR A 322 -11.98 -3.57 -7.62
C TYR A 322 -10.84 -4.03 -6.73
N PRO A 323 -11.04 -5.11 -5.96
CA PRO A 323 -10.06 -5.63 -5.03
C PRO A 323 -8.73 -6.01 -5.71
N ASP A 324 -7.65 -5.37 -5.25
CA ASP A 324 -6.27 -5.62 -5.67
C ASP A 324 -5.43 -6.01 -4.45
N PHE A 325 -4.36 -6.79 -4.65
CA PHE A 325 -3.54 -7.31 -3.56
C PHE A 325 -2.22 -6.56 -3.44
N PHE A 326 -1.93 -6.03 -2.24
CA PHE A 326 -0.76 -5.17 -1.98
C PHE A 326 0.59 -5.82 -2.34
N PHE A 327 0.65 -7.15 -2.39
CA PHE A 327 1.86 -7.92 -2.69
C PHE A 327 2.01 -8.23 -4.19
N GLN A 328 1.02 -7.88 -5.02
CA GLN A 328 1.06 -8.09 -6.47
C GLN A 328 1.35 -6.76 -7.19
N PRO A 329 2.25 -6.76 -8.19
CA PRO A 329 2.46 -5.58 -9.03
C PRO A 329 1.32 -5.31 -10.02
N GLN A 330 0.58 -6.35 -10.40
CA GLN A 330 -0.54 -6.25 -11.32
C GLN A 330 -1.85 -5.97 -10.60
N VAL A 331 -2.77 -5.36 -11.34
CA VAL A 331 -4.19 -5.28 -11.01
C VAL A 331 -5.00 -5.95 -12.10
N TYR A 332 -6.14 -6.54 -11.76
CA TYR A 332 -7.00 -7.19 -12.74
C TYR A 332 -8.22 -6.34 -13.03
N ARG A 333 -8.51 -6.14 -14.31
CA ARG A 333 -9.67 -5.37 -14.74
C ARG A 333 -10.42 -6.09 -15.85
N SER A 334 -11.74 -6.16 -15.69
CA SER A 334 -12.69 -6.55 -16.75
C SER A 334 -12.90 -5.41 -17.73
N ASP A 335 -13.38 -5.74 -18.93
CA ASP A 335 -13.88 -4.76 -19.89
C ASP A 335 -14.84 -3.74 -19.23
N GLY A 336 -14.54 -2.45 -19.39
CA GLY A 336 -15.31 -1.34 -18.83
C GLY A 336 -15.00 -0.99 -17.37
N GLU A 337 -14.20 -1.78 -16.66
CA GLU A 337 -13.69 -1.40 -15.35
C GLU A 337 -12.58 -0.34 -15.47
N HIS A 338 -12.14 0.21 -14.34
CA HIS A 338 -11.31 1.41 -14.36
C HIS A 338 -10.24 1.44 -13.28
N VAL A 339 -9.31 2.37 -13.46
CA VAL A 339 -8.32 2.79 -12.47
C VAL A 339 -8.35 4.31 -12.33
N GLN A 340 -7.98 4.81 -11.15
CA GLN A 340 -7.80 6.25 -10.92
C GLN A 340 -6.34 6.61 -11.17
N LEU A 341 -6.09 7.44 -12.18
CA LEU A 341 -4.73 7.88 -12.51
C LEU A 341 -4.67 9.42 -12.57
N PRO A 342 -3.62 10.02 -11.97
CA PRO A 342 -3.27 11.39 -12.27
C PRO A 342 -3.03 11.59 -13.78
N ALA A 343 -3.14 12.83 -14.25
CA ALA A 343 -2.73 13.15 -15.60
C ALA A 343 -1.21 12.96 -15.74
N GLY A 344 -0.78 12.31 -16.82
CA GLY A 344 0.62 11.90 -16.94
C GLY A 344 0.86 10.88 -18.04
N LYS A 345 2.11 10.44 -18.14
CA LYS A 345 2.54 9.37 -19.05
C LYS A 345 2.82 8.12 -18.25
N TYR A 346 2.30 7.01 -18.73
CA TYR A 346 2.42 5.70 -18.10
C TYR A 346 2.88 4.67 -19.13
N ILE A 347 3.59 3.64 -18.66
CA ILE A 347 3.78 2.39 -19.38
C ILE A 347 2.83 1.37 -18.78
N VAL A 348 1.94 0.83 -19.62
CA VAL A 348 0.98 -0.20 -19.24
C VAL A 348 1.43 -1.51 -19.86
N SER A 349 1.79 -2.48 -19.02
CA SER A 349 2.00 -3.87 -19.43
C SER A 349 0.71 -4.65 -19.19
N PHE A 350 0.28 -5.46 -20.13
CA PHE A 350 -0.98 -6.21 -20.00
C PHE A 350 -0.91 -7.61 -20.63
N THR A 351 -1.58 -8.57 -20.00
CA THR A 351 -1.65 -9.98 -20.41
C THR A 351 -2.89 -10.65 -19.80
N ARG A 352 -3.08 -11.95 -20.05
CA ARG A 352 -4.12 -12.77 -19.41
C ARG A 352 -3.64 -14.22 -19.20
N GLY A 353 -2.69 -14.45 -18.30
CA GLY A 353 -2.10 -15.77 -18.09
C GLY A 353 -1.09 -16.23 -19.16
N PRO A 354 -0.61 -17.47 -19.05
CA PRO A 354 0.51 -17.99 -19.85
C PRO A 354 0.17 -18.28 -21.32
N GLU A 355 -1.12 -18.41 -21.66
CA GLU A 355 -1.60 -18.66 -23.02
C GLU A 355 -1.66 -17.39 -23.90
N TYR A 356 -1.28 -16.24 -23.33
CA TYR A 356 -1.29 -14.94 -23.99
C TYR A 356 0.11 -14.35 -24.06
N ILE A 357 0.35 -13.58 -25.11
CA ILE A 357 1.60 -12.84 -25.29
C ILE A 357 1.50 -11.55 -24.46
N PRO A 358 2.41 -11.32 -23.48
CA PRO A 358 2.45 -10.05 -22.75
C PRO A 358 2.73 -8.88 -23.69
N GLN A 359 1.98 -7.80 -23.53
CA GLN A 359 2.08 -6.60 -24.36
C GLN A 359 2.39 -5.36 -23.52
N LYS A 360 2.97 -4.33 -24.16
CA LYS A 360 3.24 -3.04 -23.53
C LYS A 360 2.70 -1.91 -24.40
N MET A 361 2.13 -0.89 -23.74
CA MET A 361 1.60 0.31 -24.38
C MET A 361 1.98 1.55 -23.57
N GLN A 362 2.34 2.64 -24.26
CA GLN A 362 2.43 3.94 -23.61
C GLN A 362 1.05 4.58 -23.54
N LEU A 363 0.60 4.90 -22.34
CA LEU A 363 -0.67 5.57 -22.08
C LEU A 363 -0.40 7.03 -21.69
N THR A 364 -1.06 7.98 -22.32
CA THR A 364 -1.00 9.40 -21.92
C THR A 364 -2.37 9.83 -21.41
N VAL A 365 -2.49 9.99 -20.10
CA VAL A 365 -3.72 10.44 -19.45
C VAL A 365 -3.78 11.97 -19.52
N PRO A 366 -4.81 12.57 -20.15
CA PRO A 366 -4.85 14.00 -20.39
C PRO A 366 -5.20 14.81 -19.13
N PHE A 367 -4.73 16.06 -19.08
CA PHE A 367 -5.10 17.02 -18.05
C PHE A 367 -6.51 17.58 -18.27
N GLY A 368 -7.21 17.89 -17.18
CA GLY A 368 -8.46 18.67 -17.20
C GLY A 368 -9.73 17.90 -17.57
N VAL A 369 -9.66 16.57 -17.73
CA VAL A 369 -10.84 15.71 -17.95
C VAL A 369 -11.19 14.93 -16.69
N ARG A 370 -12.44 14.48 -16.57
CA ARG A 370 -12.89 13.61 -15.46
C ARG A 370 -12.74 12.12 -15.76
N SER A 371 -12.79 11.75 -17.03
CA SER A 371 -12.73 10.38 -17.51
C SER A 371 -11.93 10.30 -18.80
N TYR A 372 -11.25 9.18 -19.01
CA TYR A 372 -10.50 8.86 -20.22
C TYR A 372 -10.69 7.36 -20.52
N GLU A 373 -10.73 6.98 -21.78
CA GLU A 373 -10.94 5.59 -22.19
C GLU A 373 -9.72 5.07 -22.95
N ALA A 374 -9.30 3.85 -22.64
CA ALA A 374 -8.18 3.18 -23.30
C ALA A 374 -8.58 1.74 -23.67
N THR A 375 -8.22 1.30 -24.88
CA THR A 375 -8.55 -0.04 -25.38
C THR A 375 -7.32 -0.93 -25.42
N PHE A 376 -7.48 -2.17 -24.96
CA PHE A 376 -6.43 -3.18 -24.88
C PHE A 376 -6.91 -4.45 -25.58
N GLN A 377 -6.20 -4.83 -26.64
CA GLN A 377 -6.48 -6.02 -27.44
C GLN A 377 -5.51 -7.13 -27.03
N LEU A 378 -6.01 -8.16 -26.36
CA LEU A 378 -5.24 -9.34 -25.98
C LEU A 378 -4.84 -10.14 -27.23
N LYS A 379 -3.72 -10.86 -27.09
CA LYS A 379 -3.16 -11.74 -28.13
C LYS A 379 -2.90 -13.11 -27.54
N ARG A 380 -3.86 -14.01 -27.71
CA ARG A 380 -3.70 -15.43 -27.41
C ARG A 380 -2.76 -16.06 -28.43
N TRP A 381 -1.83 -16.91 -27.99
CA TRP A 381 -0.94 -17.66 -28.88
C TRP A 381 -1.26 -19.16 -28.92
N VAL A 382 -1.98 -19.66 -27.92
CA VAL A 382 -2.50 -21.03 -27.86
C VAL A 382 -3.80 -21.05 -27.05
N ASN A 383 -4.73 -21.94 -27.40
CA ASN A 383 -5.88 -22.27 -26.56
C ASN A 383 -5.77 -23.74 -26.16
N MET A 384 -5.19 -24.04 -25.00
CA MET A 384 -4.94 -25.44 -24.62
C MET A 384 -6.25 -26.20 -24.36
N ALA A 385 -7.30 -25.49 -23.92
CA ALA A 385 -8.60 -26.08 -23.63
C ALA A 385 -9.28 -26.67 -24.88
N GLU A 386 -9.04 -26.09 -26.07
CA GLU A 386 -9.51 -26.66 -27.35
C GLU A 386 -8.82 -27.99 -27.70
N LEU A 387 -7.67 -28.26 -27.09
CA LEU A 387 -6.92 -29.51 -27.24
C LEU A 387 -7.22 -30.51 -26.10
N GLY A 388 -8.16 -30.19 -25.21
CA GLY A 388 -8.51 -31.01 -24.05
C GLY A 388 -7.55 -30.87 -22.86
N TRP A 389 -6.70 -29.86 -22.85
CA TRP A 389 -5.79 -29.54 -21.74
C TRP A 389 -6.29 -28.29 -21.01
N TYR A 390 -6.49 -28.39 -19.70
CA TYR A 390 -7.08 -27.30 -18.92
C TYR A 390 -6.03 -26.69 -18.00
N SER A 391 -5.88 -25.37 -18.03
CA SER A 391 -5.03 -24.63 -17.09
C SER A 391 -5.64 -24.73 -15.68
N GLY A 392 -4.82 -25.04 -14.69
CA GLY A 392 -5.32 -25.25 -13.33
C GLY A 392 -4.30 -24.84 -12.28
N ASP A 393 -4.77 -24.08 -11.28
CA ASP A 393 -4.08 -23.92 -10.02
C ASP A 393 -4.90 -24.59 -8.93
N HIS A 394 -4.37 -25.67 -8.38
CA HIS A 394 -5.06 -26.49 -7.39
C HIS A 394 -4.61 -26.20 -5.95
N HIS A 395 -3.81 -25.15 -5.74
CA HIS A 395 -3.27 -24.76 -4.43
C HIS A 395 -3.21 -23.24 -4.31
N VAL A 396 -4.39 -22.61 -4.23
CA VAL A 396 -4.53 -21.15 -4.05
C VAL A 396 -4.91 -20.85 -2.61
N HIS A 397 -4.33 -19.82 -1.99
CA HIS A 397 -4.75 -19.34 -0.67
C HIS A 397 -5.48 -18.01 -0.76
N ALA A 398 -6.52 -17.84 0.06
CA ALA A 398 -7.24 -16.57 0.24
C ALA A 398 -6.93 -15.87 1.58
N ALA A 399 -6.18 -16.51 2.48
CA ALA A 399 -5.70 -15.94 3.74
C ALA A 399 -4.32 -16.51 4.11
N GLY A 400 -3.70 -16.00 5.18
CA GLY A 400 -2.33 -16.40 5.53
C GLY A 400 -1.30 -15.87 4.53
N CYS A 401 -0.18 -16.57 4.34
CA CYS A 401 0.87 -16.25 3.34
C CYS A 401 1.09 -14.74 3.16
N SER A 402 0.87 -14.20 1.96
CA SER A 402 0.98 -12.78 1.65
C SER A 402 -0.33 -12.00 1.91
N HIS A 403 -1.43 -12.68 2.23
CA HIS A 403 -2.71 -12.07 2.59
C HIS A 403 -2.70 -11.51 4.02
N TYR A 404 -3.70 -10.67 4.30
CA TYR A 404 -3.86 -10.00 5.58
C TYR A 404 -4.90 -10.71 6.45
N GLU A 405 -4.79 -10.60 7.77
CA GLU A 405 -5.82 -11.07 8.71
C GLU A 405 -6.82 -9.97 9.10
N SER A 406 -6.51 -8.72 8.81
CA SER A 406 -7.40 -7.59 9.07
C SER A 406 -7.30 -6.59 7.93
N PRO A 407 -8.43 -6.07 7.40
CA PRO A 407 -9.78 -6.04 8.00
C PRO A 407 -10.68 -7.27 7.80
N GLU A 408 -10.32 -8.26 6.97
CA GLU A 408 -11.26 -9.32 6.54
C GLU A 408 -10.73 -10.76 6.63
N GLU A 409 -9.76 -11.07 7.50
CA GLU A 409 -9.28 -12.46 7.70
C GLU A 409 -8.98 -13.19 6.38
N GLY A 410 -8.31 -12.49 5.46
CA GLY A 410 -8.10 -12.87 4.07
C GLY A 410 -8.94 -12.04 3.10
N VAL A 411 -9.31 -12.67 1.98
CA VAL A 411 -10.10 -12.09 0.90
C VAL A 411 -11.29 -13.00 0.55
N LYS A 412 -12.27 -12.47 -0.18
CA LYS A 412 -13.53 -13.17 -0.48
C LYS A 412 -13.43 -13.99 -1.77
N PRO A 413 -14.36 -14.93 -2.01
CA PRO A 413 -14.41 -15.70 -3.26
C PRO A 413 -14.41 -14.85 -4.53
N ILE A 414 -15.11 -13.70 -4.53
CA ILE A 414 -15.13 -12.80 -5.68
C ILE A 414 -13.74 -12.21 -6.03
N ASP A 415 -12.86 -12.09 -5.03
CA ASP A 415 -11.50 -11.56 -5.19
C ASP A 415 -10.58 -12.64 -5.78
N MET A 416 -10.72 -13.89 -5.32
CA MET A 416 -10.05 -15.06 -5.91
C MET A 416 -10.53 -15.32 -7.35
N TRP A 417 -11.83 -15.15 -7.59
CA TRP A 417 -12.41 -15.33 -8.92
C TRP A 417 -11.82 -14.35 -9.95
N ARG A 418 -11.61 -13.09 -9.53
CA ARG A 418 -10.92 -12.08 -10.34
C ARG A 418 -9.50 -12.52 -10.71
N GLN A 419 -8.75 -13.08 -9.77
CA GLN A 419 -7.39 -13.61 -10.04
C GLN A 419 -7.45 -14.76 -11.06
N ALA A 420 -8.36 -15.71 -10.87
CA ALA A 420 -8.51 -16.87 -11.75
C ALA A 420 -8.86 -16.46 -13.20
N LEU A 421 -9.80 -15.52 -13.38
CA LEU A 421 -10.16 -15.02 -14.71
C LEU A 421 -9.05 -14.21 -15.36
N GLY A 422 -8.37 -13.39 -14.55
CA GLY A 422 -7.27 -12.54 -14.99
C GLY A 422 -6.03 -13.31 -15.46
N GLU A 423 -5.82 -14.52 -14.93
CA GLU A 423 -4.75 -15.44 -15.31
C GLU A 423 -5.23 -16.58 -16.25
N ASP A 424 -6.45 -16.48 -16.78
CA ASP A 424 -7.09 -17.47 -17.67
C ASP A 424 -7.04 -18.92 -17.15
N LEU A 425 -7.28 -19.11 -15.85
CA LEU A 425 -7.33 -20.43 -15.24
C LEU A 425 -8.67 -21.11 -15.54
N ASN A 426 -8.65 -22.32 -16.11
CA ASN A 426 -9.86 -23.15 -16.23
C ASN A 426 -10.31 -23.71 -14.88
N ILE A 427 -9.37 -23.98 -13.97
CA ILE A 427 -9.64 -24.55 -12.64
C ILE A 427 -8.84 -23.78 -11.59
N ALA A 428 -9.49 -23.33 -10.52
CA ALA A 428 -8.87 -22.74 -9.34
C ALA A 428 -9.39 -23.44 -8.07
N ALA A 429 -8.52 -24.11 -7.32
CA ALA A 429 -8.86 -24.65 -6.00
C ALA A 429 -8.32 -23.73 -4.91
N VAL A 430 -9.23 -23.06 -4.21
CA VAL A 430 -8.93 -22.18 -3.09
C VAL A 430 -8.94 -23.03 -1.81
N LEU A 431 -7.78 -23.14 -1.19
CA LEU A 431 -7.55 -24.01 -0.04
C LEU A 431 -7.63 -23.20 1.26
N ALA A 432 -8.69 -23.44 2.02
CA ALA A 432 -8.73 -23.05 3.43
C ALA A 432 -7.68 -23.86 4.19
N TRP A 433 -6.97 -23.21 5.11
CA TRP A 433 -5.86 -23.78 5.86
C TRP A 433 -5.78 -23.10 7.22
N GLY A 434 -4.80 -23.47 8.05
CA GLY A 434 -4.70 -23.04 9.44
C GLY A 434 -4.94 -21.53 9.66
N PRO A 435 -4.21 -20.63 8.99
CA PRO A 435 -4.42 -19.18 9.08
C PRO A 435 -5.83 -18.74 8.66
N SER A 436 -6.50 -18.00 9.54
CA SER A 436 -7.88 -17.52 9.33
C SER A 436 -8.90 -18.63 8.98
N TRP A 437 -8.60 -19.88 9.36
CA TRP A 437 -9.40 -21.08 9.08
C TRP A 437 -10.89 -20.86 9.29
N TYR A 438 -11.27 -20.38 10.47
CA TYR A 438 -12.67 -20.30 10.88
C TYR A 438 -13.47 -19.24 10.09
N HIS A 439 -12.79 -18.26 9.50
CA HIS A 439 -13.41 -17.33 8.55
C HIS A 439 -13.45 -17.93 7.14
N GLN A 440 -12.31 -18.36 6.62
CA GLN A 440 -12.18 -18.80 5.23
C GLN A 440 -12.99 -20.06 4.92
N LYS A 441 -13.11 -20.98 5.89
CA LYS A 441 -13.92 -22.19 5.71
C LYS A 441 -15.40 -21.90 5.52
N THR A 442 -15.89 -20.71 5.89
CA THR A 442 -17.31 -20.34 5.66
C THR A 442 -17.66 -20.22 4.18
N PHE A 443 -16.65 -20.16 3.31
CA PHE A 443 -16.81 -20.21 1.85
C PHE A 443 -16.83 -21.62 1.27
N PHE A 444 -16.57 -22.66 2.08
CA PHE A 444 -16.68 -24.05 1.65
C PHE A 444 -18.15 -24.44 1.46
N THR A 445 -18.46 -25.12 0.34
CA THR A 445 -19.82 -25.56 0.02
C THR A 445 -19.92 -27.05 -0.31
N GLY A 446 -18.79 -27.76 -0.40
CA GLY A 446 -18.72 -29.11 -0.95
C GLY A 446 -19.00 -29.19 -2.46
N HIS A 447 -19.27 -28.08 -3.15
CA HIS A 447 -19.60 -27.97 -4.57
C HIS A 447 -18.74 -26.89 -5.26
N ASP A 448 -18.85 -26.78 -6.58
CA ASP A 448 -18.21 -25.69 -7.32
C ASP A 448 -18.81 -24.35 -6.83
N ASP A 449 -17.97 -23.32 -6.70
CA ASP A 449 -18.39 -22.01 -6.23
C ASP A 449 -19.44 -21.40 -7.17
N PRO A 450 -20.47 -20.70 -6.68
CA PRO A 450 -21.51 -20.09 -7.51
C PRO A 450 -21.01 -19.12 -8.60
N LEU A 451 -19.79 -18.58 -8.48
CA LEU A 451 -19.17 -17.75 -9.51
C LEU A 451 -18.66 -18.55 -10.72
N SER A 452 -18.53 -19.87 -10.59
CA SER A 452 -18.07 -20.75 -11.66
C SER A 452 -18.94 -20.66 -12.91
N THR A 453 -18.31 -20.89 -14.05
CA THR A 453 -18.94 -20.93 -15.37
C THR A 453 -18.66 -22.28 -16.04
N PRO A 454 -19.27 -22.58 -17.20
CA PRO A 454 -18.92 -23.78 -17.96
C PRO A 454 -17.47 -23.85 -18.43
N LYS A 455 -16.70 -22.75 -18.39
CA LYS A 455 -15.31 -22.67 -18.87
C LYS A 455 -14.26 -22.52 -17.76
N ASN A 456 -14.68 -22.02 -16.61
CA ASN A 456 -13.81 -21.66 -15.50
C ASN A 456 -14.49 -22.13 -14.22
N ILE A 457 -13.82 -22.97 -13.45
CA ILE A 457 -14.35 -23.56 -12.22
C ILE A 457 -13.49 -23.05 -11.08
N MET A 458 -14.13 -22.49 -10.06
CA MET A 458 -13.49 -22.21 -8.78
C MET A 458 -14.14 -23.06 -7.71
N ARG A 459 -13.34 -23.59 -6.80
CA ARG A 459 -13.83 -24.43 -5.72
C ARG A 459 -13.04 -24.18 -4.45
N TYR A 460 -13.75 -24.17 -3.32
CA TYR A 460 -13.13 -24.14 -2.00
C TYR A 460 -12.95 -25.55 -1.47
N ASP A 461 -11.75 -25.85 -0.99
CA ASP A 461 -11.32 -27.14 -0.46
C ASP A 461 -10.26 -26.89 0.65
N VAL A 462 -9.50 -27.89 1.08
CA VAL A 462 -8.62 -27.77 2.26
C VAL A 462 -7.16 -28.09 1.94
N GLU A 463 -6.25 -27.26 2.44
CA GLU A 463 -4.88 -27.67 2.74
C GLU A 463 -4.76 -27.90 4.24
N VAL A 464 -4.31 -29.09 4.61
CA VAL A 464 -3.97 -29.42 5.99
C VAL A 464 -2.55 -28.92 6.25
N SER A 465 -2.46 -27.64 6.55
CA SER A 465 -1.27 -26.92 7.02
C SER A 465 -1.67 -25.96 8.14
N GLY A 466 -0.89 -25.90 9.22
CA GLY A 466 -1.29 -25.27 10.49
C GLY A 466 -2.19 -26.14 11.38
N PHE A 467 -2.33 -27.42 11.05
CA PHE A 467 -3.03 -28.46 11.81
C PHE A 467 -2.05 -29.29 12.64
N PRO A 468 -2.51 -30.09 13.63
CA PRO A 468 -1.65 -30.98 14.42
C PRO A 468 -0.74 -31.89 13.58
N SER A 469 -1.20 -32.35 12.41
CA SER A 469 -0.44 -33.20 11.48
C SER A 469 0.57 -32.46 10.60
N SER A 470 0.68 -31.12 10.67
CA SER A 470 1.55 -30.36 9.75
C SER A 470 3.02 -30.78 9.81
N HIS A 471 3.48 -31.26 10.96
CA HIS A 471 4.86 -31.75 11.11
C HIS A 471 5.13 -33.04 10.31
N ALA A 472 4.08 -33.81 9.99
CA ALA A 472 4.16 -35.01 9.16
C ALA A 472 4.06 -34.69 7.66
N GLY A 473 3.51 -33.51 7.35
CA GLY A 473 3.53 -32.88 6.05
C GLY A 473 2.23 -32.23 5.68
N HIS A 474 2.30 -31.33 4.70
CA HIS A 474 1.13 -30.63 4.20
C HIS A 474 0.46 -31.46 3.12
N ILE A 475 -0.86 -31.65 3.26
CA ILE A 475 -1.67 -32.43 2.32
C ILE A 475 -2.81 -31.56 1.77
N VAL A 476 -3.10 -31.73 0.49
CA VAL A 476 -4.23 -31.11 -0.19
C VAL A 476 -5.39 -32.11 -0.25
N LEU A 477 -6.59 -31.64 0.04
CA LEU A 477 -7.83 -32.41 0.04
C LEU A 477 -8.83 -31.75 -0.92
N LEU A 478 -8.83 -32.17 -2.20
CA LEU A 478 -9.70 -31.61 -3.23
C LEU A 478 -11.00 -32.40 -3.39
N ARG A 479 -12.09 -31.73 -3.75
CA ARG A 479 -13.42 -32.32 -3.94
C ARG A 479 -14.01 -32.95 -2.67
N LEU A 480 -13.73 -32.35 -1.51
CA LEU A 480 -14.35 -32.75 -0.25
C LEU A 480 -15.88 -32.50 -0.30
N LYS A 481 -16.66 -33.32 0.40
CA LYS A 481 -18.09 -33.06 0.63
C LYS A 481 -18.32 -32.41 1.99
N GLU A 482 -17.42 -32.67 2.92
CA GLU A 482 -17.35 -32.19 4.29
C GLU A 482 -15.90 -31.80 4.59
N ASP A 483 -15.69 -30.59 5.09
CA ASP A 483 -14.37 -30.03 5.41
C ASP A 483 -14.00 -30.13 6.89
N ASP A 484 -14.94 -30.52 7.77
CA ASP A 484 -14.67 -30.84 9.17
C ASP A 484 -14.33 -32.31 9.41
N TYR A 485 -13.18 -32.56 10.03
CA TYR A 485 -12.80 -33.90 10.45
C TYR A 485 -13.81 -34.45 11.49
N PRO A 486 -14.28 -35.71 11.35
CA PRO A 486 -15.37 -36.23 12.18
C PRO A 486 -15.06 -36.19 13.67
N GLY A 487 -16.02 -35.69 14.46
CA GLY A 487 -15.92 -35.64 15.92
C GLY A 487 -15.03 -34.51 16.45
N THR A 488 -14.63 -33.56 15.61
CA THR A 488 -13.87 -32.37 16.00
C THR A 488 -14.74 -31.11 15.95
N THR A 489 -14.36 -30.12 16.74
CA THR A 489 -14.94 -28.78 16.79
C THR A 489 -13.89 -27.69 16.56
N LYS A 490 -12.61 -28.03 16.70
CA LYS A 490 -11.47 -27.13 16.50
C LYS A 490 -10.33 -27.82 15.75
N ILE A 491 -9.47 -27.03 15.11
CA ILE A 491 -8.29 -27.53 14.40
C ILE A 491 -7.40 -28.39 15.30
N GLU A 492 -7.22 -28.04 16.57
CA GLU A 492 -6.32 -28.74 17.49
C GLU A 492 -6.77 -30.18 17.83
N GLU A 493 -8.03 -30.50 17.52
CA GLU A 493 -8.62 -31.83 17.76
C GLU A 493 -8.44 -32.78 16.56
N TRP A 494 -7.90 -32.26 15.43
CA TRP A 494 -7.62 -33.08 14.25
C TRP A 494 -6.48 -34.08 14.51
N PRO A 495 -6.40 -35.18 13.74
CA PRO A 495 -5.33 -36.16 13.88
C PRO A 495 -3.93 -35.54 13.81
N SER A 496 -3.00 -36.05 14.62
CA SER A 496 -1.61 -35.58 14.66
C SER A 496 -0.69 -36.22 13.60
N TRP A 497 -1.23 -36.98 12.65
CA TRP A 497 -0.49 -37.53 11.50
C TRP A 497 -1.39 -37.60 10.25
N THR A 498 -0.83 -37.80 9.05
CA THR A 498 -1.59 -37.58 7.80
C THR A 498 -2.53 -38.72 7.43
N ILE A 499 -2.19 -39.98 7.74
CA ILE A 499 -2.92 -41.18 7.28
C ILE A 499 -4.44 -41.15 7.59
N PRO A 500 -4.90 -40.82 8.83
CA PRO A 500 -6.32 -40.77 9.14
C PRO A 500 -7.04 -39.69 8.34
N VAL A 501 -6.39 -38.54 8.14
CA VAL A 501 -6.95 -37.43 7.36
C VAL A 501 -7.07 -37.81 5.89
N LEU A 502 -6.04 -38.43 5.31
CA LEU A 502 -6.07 -38.95 3.94
C LEU A 502 -7.14 -40.05 3.76
N THR A 503 -7.28 -40.94 4.74
CA THR A 503 -8.30 -42.01 4.73
C THR A 503 -9.70 -41.42 4.77
N TRP A 504 -9.92 -40.44 5.64
CA TRP A 504 -11.19 -39.71 5.72
C TRP A 504 -11.50 -38.98 4.42
N ALA A 505 -10.56 -38.21 3.86
CA ALA A 505 -10.75 -37.53 2.57
C ALA A 505 -11.10 -38.52 1.45
N LYS A 506 -10.35 -39.63 1.32
CA LYS A 506 -10.65 -40.68 0.32
C LYS A 506 -12.02 -41.31 0.51
N SER A 507 -12.51 -41.46 1.74
CA SER A 507 -13.85 -41.98 2.00
C SER A 507 -14.96 -41.10 1.40
N GLN A 508 -14.66 -39.84 1.07
CA GLN A 508 -15.58 -38.89 0.44
C GLN A 508 -15.51 -38.89 -1.10
N ASP A 509 -14.61 -39.68 -1.71
CA ASP A 509 -14.20 -39.61 -3.12
C ASP A 509 -13.34 -38.37 -3.47
N ALA A 510 -12.66 -37.81 -2.45
CA ALA A 510 -11.75 -36.68 -2.62
C ALA A 510 -10.44 -37.09 -3.34
N VAL A 511 -9.89 -36.17 -4.12
CA VAL A 511 -8.52 -36.28 -4.65
C VAL A 511 -7.58 -35.71 -3.59
N THR A 512 -6.63 -36.51 -3.14
CA THR A 512 -5.75 -36.11 -2.04
C THR A 512 -4.32 -36.57 -2.25
N GLY A 513 -3.38 -35.78 -1.75
CA GLY A 513 -1.95 -36.03 -1.82
C GLY A 513 -1.17 -34.98 -1.06
N TYR A 514 0.15 -35.13 -1.04
CA TYR A 514 1.03 -34.13 -0.46
C TYR A 514 1.10 -32.90 -1.36
N ALA A 515 1.01 -31.72 -0.74
CA ALA A 515 0.98 -30.44 -1.43
C ALA A 515 2.31 -30.15 -2.12
N HIS A 516 3.40 -30.29 -1.35
CA HIS A 516 4.75 -30.05 -1.82
C HIS A 516 5.75 -30.83 -0.96
N SER A 517 6.78 -31.35 -1.59
CA SER A 517 7.97 -31.92 -0.95
C SER A 517 8.96 -30.80 -0.57
N GLY A 518 8.44 -29.74 0.07
CA GLY A 518 9.09 -28.44 0.26
C GLY A 518 10.35 -28.45 1.14
N TRP A 519 10.67 -27.28 1.70
CA TRP A 519 11.83 -27.08 2.58
C TRP A 519 11.92 -28.17 3.65
N GLY A 520 13.13 -28.69 3.89
CA GLY A 520 13.39 -29.78 4.84
C GLY A 520 13.54 -31.17 4.22
N LEU A 521 13.27 -31.33 2.92
CA LEU A 521 13.65 -32.52 2.16
C LEU A 521 14.98 -32.36 1.40
N GLU A 522 15.73 -31.30 1.69
CA GLU A 522 17.09 -31.18 1.16
C GLU A 522 17.98 -32.29 1.71
N PRO A 523 18.85 -32.88 0.87
CA PRO A 523 19.83 -33.86 1.33
C PRO A 523 20.69 -33.31 2.47
N THR A 524 20.92 -34.13 3.50
CA THR A 524 21.84 -33.81 4.61
C THR A 524 23.25 -33.48 4.14
N SER A 525 23.65 -33.97 2.97
CA SER A 525 24.86 -33.60 2.25
C SER A 525 24.51 -33.13 0.85
N THR A 526 24.99 -31.93 0.46
CA THR A 526 24.76 -31.40 -0.89
C THR A 526 25.21 -32.40 -1.95
N THR A 527 24.35 -32.64 -2.93
CA THR A 527 24.62 -33.56 -4.05
C THR A 527 24.04 -33.01 -5.34
N HIS A 528 24.64 -33.42 -6.45
CA HIS A 528 24.15 -33.16 -7.80
C HIS A 528 23.73 -34.45 -8.52
N ASP A 529 23.80 -35.60 -7.84
CA ASP A 529 23.46 -36.90 -8.41
C ASP A 529 21.94 -37.10 -8.46
N LEU A 530 21.44 -37.62 -9.59
CA LEU A 530 20.04 -37.99 -9.79
C LEU A 530 19.95 -39.41 -10.41
N PRO A 531 19.44 -40.41 -9.67
CA PRO A 531 18.99 -40.36 -8.27
C PRO A 531 20.16 -40.26 -7.28
N ASN A 532 19.89 -39.81 -6.06
CA ASN A 532 20.77 -39.97 -4.91
C ASN A 532 20.03 -40.66 -3.76
N TYR A 533 20.77 -41.24 -2.81
CA TYR A 533 20.25 -41.96 -1.65
C TYR A 533 20.61 -41.27 -0.32
N ILE A 534 20.91 -39.97 -0.38
CA ILE A 534 21.28 -39.21 0.81
C ILE A 534 20.01 -38.92 1.59
N MET A 535 20.04 -39.21 2.88
CA MET A 535 18.90 -38.95 3.75
C MET A 535 18.55 -37.45 3.76
N PRO A 536 17.28 -37.09 3.59
CA PRO A 536 16.84 -35.72 3.77
C PRO A 536 16.90 -35.33 5.25
N LYS A 537 16.93 -34.03 5.52
CA LYS A 537 16.98 -33.50 6.90
C LYS A 537 15.69 -33.73 7.70
N MET A 538 14.55 -33.87 7.01
CA MET A 538 13.22 -34.05 7.63
C MET A 538 12.86 -32.94 8.62
N ASP A 539 13.36 -31.72 8.39
CA ASP A 539 13.33 -30.61 9.34
C ASP A 539 12.55 -29.39 8.85
N GLY A 540 11.61 -29.58 7.93
CA GLY A 540 10.84 -28.46 7.35
C GLY A 540 9.42 -28.80 6.90
N ILE A 541 8.81 -27.82 6.22
CA ILE A 541 7.45 -27.86 5.69
C ILE A 541 7.36 -28.81 4.48
N GLY A 542 7.07 -30.08 4.75
CA GLY A 542 7.14 -31.06 3.69
C GLY A 542 6.64 -32.43 4.06
N ALA A 543 6.58 -33.24 3.01
CA ALA A 543 5.95 -34.53 2.97
C ALA A 543 6.83 -35.60 3.66
N ASN A 544 6.96 -35.50 4.99
CA ASN A 544 7.84 -36.33 5.81
C ASN A 544 7.34 -37.79 5.91
N GLU A 545 6.03 -38.01 5.82
CA GLU A 545 5.41 -39.33 6.01
C GLU A 545 5.36 -40.23 4.75
N TYR A 546 5.68 -39.75 3.54
CA TYR A 546 5.72 -40.61 2.33
C TYR A 546 7.11 -41.12 1.93
N ILE A 547 8.18 -40.64 2.58
CA ILE A 547 9.58 -41.03 2.30
C ILE A 547 9.97 -42.28 3.09
#